data_AF-A0A2U9NNN9-F1
#
_entry.id   AF-A0A2U9NNN9-F1
#
_cell.length_a   1.000
_cell.length_b   1.000
_cell.length_c   1.000
_cell.angle_alpha   90.00
_cell.angle_beta   90.00
_cell.angle_gamma   90.00
#
_symmetry.space_group_name_H-M   'P 1'
#
loop_
_entity.id
_entity.type
_entity.pdbx_description
1 polymer ?
#
loop_
_entity_poly.entity_id
_entity_poly.type
_entity_poly.pdbx_seq_one_letter_code
_entity_poly.pdbx_strand_id
1 'polypeptide(L)' 'MTKRTLSNKSRYAVLRVSGFRARMSTPQGKKIIRTRRKKGRKHLTIKK' A
#
# COMPACT_ATOMS: atom_id res chain seq x y z
N MET A 1 22.30 -4.56 -19.05
CA MET A 1 21.49 -4.28 -17.85
C MET A 1 20.68 -5.51 -17.48
N THR A 2 20.81 -6.06 -16.27
CA THR A 2 20.03 -7.21 -15.81
C THR A 2 18.71 -6.76 -15.15
N LYS A 3 17.65 -7.55 -15.30
CA LYS A 3 16.34 -7.28 -14.71
C LYS A 3 16.45 -7.25 -13.18
N ARG A 4 15.89 -6.22 -12.54
CA ARG A 4 15.84 -6.05 -11.07
C ARG A 4 14.45 -6.34 -10.52
N THR A 5 14.36 -6.56 -9.20
CA THR A 5 13.14 -6.99 -8.49
C THR A 5 12.03 -5.93 -8.48
N LEU A 6 12.41 -4.66 -8.28
CA LEU A 6 11.51 -3.53 -8.40
C LEU A 6 11.33 -3.19 -9.88
N SER A 7 10.42 -3.89 -10.53
CA SER A 7 10.01 -3.64 -11.92
C SER A 7 9.19 -2.34 -12.03
N ASN A 8 9.30 -1.64 -13.16
CA ASN A 8 8.54 -0.42 -13.51
C ASN A 8 7.04 -0.70 -13.73
N LYS A 9 6.32 -1.16 -12.71
CA LYS A 9 4.86 -1.30 -12.76
C LYS A 9 4.21 0.08 -12.79
N SER A 10 3.13 0.21 -13.56
CA SER A 10 2.36 1.45 -13.59
C SER A 10 1.86 1.81 -12.19
N ARG A 11 1.71 3.12 -11.92
CA ARG A 11 1.20 3.60 -10.63
C ARG A 11 -0.15 2.97 -10.28
N TYR A 12 -1.01 2.76 -11.28
CA TYR A 12 -2.29 2.08 -11.11
C TYR A 12 -2.14 0.64 -10.59
N ALA A 13 -1.20 -0.15 -11.15
CA ALA A 13 -0.94 -1.50 -10.69
C ALA A 13 -0.48 -1.55 -9.23
N VAL A 14 0.35 -0.58 -8.81
CA VAL A 14 0.80 -0.47 -7.41
C VAL A 14 -0.36 -0.10 -6.48
N LEU A 15 -1.23 0.82 -6.90
CA LEU A 15 -2.39 1.25 -6.11
C LEU A 15 -3.43 0.15 -5.91
N ARG A 16 -3.64 -0.74 -6.91
CA ARG A 16 -4.53 -1.89 -6.76
C ARG A 16 -4.08 -2.87 -5.68
N VAL A 17 -2.76 -2.99 -5.46
CA VAL A 17 -2.19 -3.92 -4.48
C VAL A 17 -2.05 -3.27 -3.10
N SER A 18 -1.54 -2.04 -3.07
CA SER A 18 -1.06 -1.39 -1.84
C SER A 18 -1.81 -0.12 -1.44
N GLY A 19 -2.76 0.34 -2.26
CA GLY A 19 -3.55 1.54 -2.01
C GLY A 19 -4.54 1.39 -0.85
N PHE A 20 -5.13 2.51 -0.43
CA PHE A 20 -6.07 2.56 0.69
C PHE A 20 -7.26 1.60 0.53
N ARG A 21 -7.89 1.60 -0.66
CA ARG A 21 -9.03 0.71 -0.96
C ARG A 21 -8.66 -0.77 -0.84
N ALA A 22 -7.47 -1.14 -1.33
CA ALA A 22 -6.96 -2.52 -1.23
C ALA A 22 -6.69 -2.94 0.23
N ARG A 23 -6.32 -1.99 1.11
CA ARG A 23 -6.21 -2.26 2.55
C ARG A 23 -7.58 -2.40 3.23
N MET A 24 -8.60 -1.66 2.78
CA MET A 24 -9.92 -1.72 3.40
C MET A 24 -10.74 -2.94 2.99
N SER A 25 -10.42 -3.61 1.88
CA SER A 25 -11.15 -4.81 1.42
C SER A 25 -10.90 -6.06 2.27
N THR A 26 -9.77 -6.14 2.98
CA THR A 26 -9.41 -7.34 3.77
C THR A 26 -9.39 -7.05 5.28
N PRO A 27 -9.75 -8.01 6.14
CA PRO A 27 -9.65 -7.85 7.59
C PRO A 27 -8.22 -7.50 8.06
N GLN A 28 -7.21 -8.14 7.45
CA GLN A 28 -5.80 -7.92 7.75
C GLN A 28 -5.36 -6.51 7.33
N GLY A 29 -5.80 -6.04 6.16
CA GLY A 29 -5.51 -4.67 5.71
C GLY A 29 -6.11 -3.61 6.63
N LYS A 30 -7.32 -3.81 7.15
CA LYS A 30 -7.93 -2.93 8.18
C LYS A 30 -7.08 -2.90 9.45
N LYS A 31 -6.55 -4.05 9.91
CA LYS A 31 -5.64 -4.14 11.06
C LYS A 31 -4.35 -3.34 10.83
N ILE A 32 -3.76 -3.44 9.65
CA ILE A 32 -2.55 -2.65 9.28
C ILE A 32 -2.82 -1.15 9.40
N ILE A 33 -3.93 -0.65 8.86
CA ILE A 33 -4.28 0.77 8.93
C ILE A 33 -4.48 1.22 10.38
N ARG A 34 -5.14 0.41 11.22
CA ARG A 34 -5.31 0.69 12.65
C ARG A 34 -3.96 0.82 13.35
N THR A 35 -3.04 -0.12 13.15
CA THR A 35 -1.69 -0.06 13.75
C THR A 35 -0.90 1.15 13.27
N ARG A 36 -1.00 1.51 11.97
CA ARG A 36 -0.33 2.69 11.42
C ARG A 36 -0.87 4.01 11.98
N ARG A 37 -2.19 4.09 12.21
CA ARG A 37 -2.85 5.21 12.90
C ARG A 37 -2.39 5.30 14.36
N LYS A 38 -2.39 4.18 15.09
CA LYS A 38 -1.89 4.13 16.49
C LYS A 38 -0.44 4.62 16.59
N LYS A 39 0.40 4.28 15.61
CA LYS A 39 1.79 4.76 15.53
C LYS A 39 1.92 6.25 15.12
N GLY A 40 0.86 6.90 14.65
CA GLY A 40 0.90 8.30 14.20
C GLY A 40 1.61 8.50 12.85
N ARG A 41 1.60 7.50 11.95
CA ARG A 41 2.25 7.66 10.64
C ARG A 41 1.52 8.73 9.80
N LYS A 42 2.25 9.78 9.38
CA LYS A 42 1.77 10.84 8.48
C LYS A 42 1.11 10.29 7.20
N HIS A 43 1.63 9.18 6.68
CA HIS A 43 1.07 8.51 5.50
C HIS A 43 0.68 7.08 5.85
N LEU A 44 -0.60 6.76 5.73
CA LEU A 44 -1.12 5.43 6.04
C LEU A 44 -0.96 4.45 4.87
N THR A 45 -1.06 4.94 3.64
CA THR A 45 -0.85 4.18 2.40
C THR A 45 -0.14 5.03 1.35
N ILE A 46 0.15 4.42 0.20
CA ILE A 46 0.62 5.11 -1.00
C ILE A 46 -0.47 6.10 -1.45
N LYS A 47 -0.07 7.35 -1.74
CA LYS A 47 -0.95 8.39 -2.26
C LYS A 47 -1.12 8.24 -3.78
N LYS A 48 -2.24 8.76 -4.30
CA LYS A 48 -2.46 8.87 -5.75
C LYS A 48 -1.57 9.97 -6.34
#